data_AF-A0A6I9NF10-F1
#
_entry.id   AF-A0A6I9NF10-F1
#
_cell.length_a   1.000
_cell.length_b   1.000
_cell.length_c   1.000
_cell.angle_alpha   90.00
_cell.angle_beta   90.00
_cell.angle_gamma   90.00
#
_symmetry.space_group_name_H-M   'P 1'
#
loop_
_entity.id
_entity.type
_entity.pdbx_description
1 polymer ?
#
loop_
_entity_poly.entity_id
_entity_poly.type
_entity_poly.pdbx_seq_one_letter_code
_entity_poly.pdbx_strand_id
1 'polypeptide(L)'
;MPELYGTAVEEVTGVLHSAHQWVNMTDVTVQINATHTASTCKPALGHSFAAGTTDGGGDLNFTQGAVEGDPFWDGIRDALVGEPSNQSRACHHPKPILFNTGEMNWPLPWHPQIVDVQIITVGSVAVVAIPGEMTTMSGRRLREAVKQELQSEGAFRDSEVVIAGLSNSYTHYITTFEEYQVQRYEGASTIYGPHTLSAYLQKYRGLARAIAQDRVLELPVGPEPPFFTEKLFNLLPAPRIDRKPLNTSFGDVLQQVLPVYRPGDVVSVTFVAGNPRNSGDIRDKTFVTVEIHDNRTNTWEVVYTDASWETRFHWLKGSFQRSKATVDWFVPAAAPSGSYRIKHFGNFKEKKDVFKPYEGTSDVFTVTDSFYYQ
;
A
#
# COMPACT_ATOMS: atom_id res chain seq x y z
N MET A 1 8.86 18.91 -2.85
CA MET A 1 9.71 18.19 -3.82
C MET A 1 10.42 19.11 -4.81
N PRO A 2 9.79 20.12 -5.45
CA PRO A 2 10.46 20.97 -6.43
C PRO A 2 11.67 21.74 -5.86
N GLU A 3 11.59 22.16 -4.59
CA GLU A 3 12.64 22.93 -3.92
C GLU A 3 13.93 22.12 -3.74
N LEU A 4 13.88 20.97 -3.04
CA LEU A 4 15.05 20.11 -2.83
C LEU A 4 15.66 19.61 -4.15
N TYR A 5 14.82 19.28 -5.15
CA TYR A 5 15.29 18.88 -6.47
C TYR A 5 16.02 20.02 -7.18
N GLY A 6 15.44 21.23 -7.18
CA GLY A 6 16.01 22.40 -7.84
C GLY A 6 17.28 22.93 -7.17
N THR A 7 17.49 22.63 -5.88
CA THR A 7 18.69 23.05 -5.11
C THR A 7 19.68 21.92 -4.85
N ALA A 8 19.50 20.74 -5.45
CA ALA A 8 20.42 19.63 -5.24
C ALA A 8 21.81 19.96 -5.83
N VAL A 9 22.85 19.90 -4.99
CA VAL A 9 24.24 20.21 -5.38
C VAL A 9 25.21 19.06 -5.14
N GLU A 10 24.82 18.06 -4.34
CA GLU A 10 25.65 16.90 -4.01
C GLU A 10 25.41 15.78 -5.02
N GLU A 11 26.43 15.47 -5.81
CA GLU A 11 26.40 14.36 -6.75
C GLU A 11 26.69 13.04 -6.02
N VAL A 12 25.81 12.05 -6.18
CA VAL A 12 26.02 10.71 -5.65
C VAL A 12 26.98 9.95 -6.56
N THR A 13 28.17 9.64 -6.05
CA THR A 13 29.22 8.90 -6.78
C THR A 13 29.68 7.67 -5.98
N GLY A 14 30.18 6.66 -6.69
CA GLY A 14 30.74 5.44 -6.09
C GLY A 14 30.15 4.16 -6.68
N VAL A 15 30.50 3.03 -6.07
CA VAL A 15 30.15 1.69 -6.55
C VAL A 15 28.75 1.29 -6.09
N LEU A 16 28.09 0.45 -6.88
CA LEU A 16 26.84 -0.21 -6.50
C LEU A 16 27.12 -1.51 -5.76
N HIS A 17 26.56 -1.68 -4.57
CA HIS A 17 26.55 -2.96 -3.87
C HIS A 17 25.13 -3.34 -3.47
N SER A 18 24.88 -4.63 -3.29
CA SER A 18 23.62 -5.14 -2.76
C SER A 18 23.88 -6.34 -1.88
N ALA A 19 23.22 -6.42 -0.72
CA ALA A 19 23.19 -7.60 0.10
C ALA A 19 21.74 -7.96 0.42
N HIS A 20 21.40 -9.24 0.34
CA HIS A 20 20.07 -9.78 0.61
C HIS A 20 20.18 -11.07 1.41
N GLN A 21 19.19 -11.33 2.24
CA GLN A 21 19.04 -12.59 2.95
C GLN A 21 17.55 -12.87 3.22
N TRP A 22 17.16 -14.14 3.12
CA TRP A 22 15.91 -14.61 3.71
C TRP A 22 16.11 -14.97 5.18
N VAL A 23 15.22 -14.50 6.04
CA VAL A 23 15.30 -14.72 7.48
C VAL A 23 14.04 -15.38 7.97
N ASN A 24 14.17 -16.51 8.66
CA ASN A 24 13.08 -17.03 9.47
C ASN A 24 12.91 -16.14 10.71
N MET A 25 12.01 -15.17 10.64
CA MET A 25 11.74 -14.22 11.71
C MET A 25 11.03 -14.83 12.91
N THR A 26 10.59 -16.09 12.83
CA THR A 26 9.95 -16.78 13.95
C THR A 26 10.93 -17.37 14.97
N ASP A 27 12.22 -17.41 14.64
CA ASP A 27 13.26 -18.09 15.42
C ASP A 27 14.61 -17.34 15.33
N VAL A 28 14.61 -16.04 15.57
CA VAL A 28 15.84 -15.23 15.62
C VAL A 28 16.25 -15.02 17.06
N THR A 29 17.38 -15.60 17.45
CA THR A 29 18.06 -15.24 18.71
C THR A 29 18.71 -13.86 18.58
N VAL A 30 18.36 -12.98 19.50
CA VAL A 30 18.82 -11.60 19.58
C VAL A 30 19.69 -11.44 20.83
N GLN A 31 20.88 -10.89 20.66
CA GLN A 31 21.73 -10.55 21.78
C GLN A 31 21.37 -9.15 22.32
N ILE A 32 20.81 -9.09 23.53
CA ILE A 32 20.43 -7.82 24.18
C ILE A 32 21.64 -7.19 24.85
N ASN A 33 22.46 -8.01 25.52
CA ASN A 33 23.75 -7.61 26.07
C ASN A 33 24.69 -8.84 26.14
N ALA A 34 25.88 -8.67 26.73
CA ALA A 34 26.90 -9.72 26.81
C ALA A 34 26.42 -11.02 27.48
N THR A 35 25.45 -10.93 28.39
CA THR A 35 24.98 -12.06 29.21
C THR A 35 23.52 -12.45 28.97
N HIS A 36 22.77 -11.66 28.20
CA HIS A 36 21.34 -11.83 28.04
C HIS A 36 20.95 -11.87 26.57
N THR A 37 20.27 -12.94 26.20
CA THR A 37 19.68 -13.14 24.88
C THR A 37 18.16 -13.18 25.00
N ALA A 38 17.50 -12.76 23.92
CA ALA A 38 16.06 -12.93 23.73
C ALA A 38 15.83 -13.62 22.38
N SER A 39 14.58 -13.98 22.09
CA SER A 39 14.19 -14.51 20.80
C SER A 39 13.02 -13.72 20.23
N THR A 40 12.87 -13.76 18.90
CA THR A 40 11.60 -13.41 18.27
C THR A 40 10.56 -14.50 18.52
N CYS A 41 9.32 -14.21 18.13
CA CYS A 41 8.16 -15.07 18.32
C CYS A 41 7.55 -15.49 16.99
N LYS A 42 6.75 -16.56 17.02
CA LYS A 42 5.77 -16.83 15.96
C LYS A 42 4.83 -15.62 15.79
N PRO A 43 4.36 -15.32 14.57
CA PRO A 43 3.63 -14.09 14.32
C PRO A 43 2.29 -14.04 15.07
N ALA A 44 1.99 -12.94 15.76
CA ALA A 44 0.70 -12.73 16.41
C ALA A 44 0.30 -11.25 16.46
N LEU A 45 -1.00 -11.00 16.30
CA LEU A 45 -1.63 -9.68 16.42
C LEU A 45 -2.29 -9.53 17.79
N GLY A 46 -2.12 -8.38 18.42
CA GLY A 46 -2.72 -8.05 19.72
C GLY A 46 -4.14 -7.50 19.60
N HIS A 47 -4.84 -7.34 20.73
CA HIS A 47 -6.19 -6.75 20.76
C HIS A 47 -6.26 -5.37 20.11
N SER A 48 -5.29 -4.49 20.38
CA SER A 48 -5.27 -3.14 19.81
C SER A 48 -5.04 -3.08 18.30
N PHE A 49 -4.72 -4.21 17.62
CA PHE A 49 -4.80 -4.28 16.16
C PHE A 49 -6.24 -4.02 15.67
N ALA A 50 -7.25 -4.57 16.34
CA ALA A 50 -8.65 -4.39 15.95
C ALA A 50 -9.20 -2.99 16.28
N ALA A 51 -8.43 -2.14 16.99
CA ALA A 51 -8.81 -0.77 17.29
C ALA A 51 -8.59 0.19 16.11
N GLY A 52 -7.76 -0.20 15.12
CA GLY A 52 -7.30 0.70 14.07
C GLY A 52 -6.52 1.90 14.60
N THR A 53 -6.41 2.96 13.81
CA THR A 53 -5.76 4.22 14.18
C THR A 53 -6.71 5.40 14.07
N THR A 54 -6.21 6.60 14.38
CA THR A 54 -6.96 7.85 14.12
C THR A 54 -7.19 8.10 12.62
N ASP A 55 -6.42 7.46 11.75
CA ASP A 55 -6.51 7.61 10.28
C ASP A 55 -7.50 6.60 9.66
N GLY A 56 -7.94 5.62 10.45
CA GLY A 56 -8.89 4.57 10.09
C GLY A 56 -9.22 3.73 11.32
N GLY A 57 -10.31 4.08 12.01
CA GLY A 57 -10.73 3.40 13.23
C GLY A 57 -11.25 1.99 12.97
N GLY A 58 -11.14 1.13 13.97
CA GLY A 58 -11.74 -0.21 13.94
C GLY A 58 -13.26 -0.19 14.20
N ASP A 59 -13.98 -1.12 13.58
CA ASP A 59 -15.45 -1.18 13.62
C ASP A 59 -16.02 -1.87 14.87
N LEU A 60 -15.18 -2.49 15.69
CA LEU A 60 -15.59 -3.41 16.77
C LEU A 60 -15.37 -2.85 18.19
N ASN A 61 -15.25 -1.52 18.32
CA ASN A 61 -15.12 -0.80 19.58
C ASN A 61 -13.90 -1.22 20.45
N PHE A 62 -12.87 -1.80 19.83
CA PHE A 62 -11.57 -2.00 20.48
C PHE A 62 -10.89 -0.66 20.72
N THR A 63 -10.10 -0.57 21.78
CA THR A 63 -9.29 0.61 22.09
C THR A 63 -7.80 0.28 21.98
N GLN A 64 -7.00 1.31 21.68
CA GLN A 64 -5.55 1.20 21.68
C GLN A 64 -5.00 1.20 23.11
N GLY A 65 -3.87 0.53 23.33
CA GLY A 65 -3.20 0.48 24.63
C GLY A 65 -3.60 -0.71 25.49
N ALA A 66 -4.23 -1.73 24.89
CA ALA A 66 -4.66 -2.91 25.63
C ALA A 66 -3.46 -3.81 25.96
N VAL A 67 -3.14 -3.92 27.26
CA VAL A 67 -2.12 -4.84 27.80
C VAL A 67 -2.74 -6.07 28.47
N GLU A 68 -4.07 -6.08 28.60
CA GLU A 68 -4.86 -7.22 29.06
C GLU A 68 -5.86 -7.62 27.97
N GLY A 69 -6.20 -8.91 27.90
CA GLY A 69 -7.21 -9.43 26.98
C GLY A 69 -8.63 -9.10 27.44
N ASP A 70 -9.58 -9.25 26.53
CA ASP A 70 -11.00 -9.18 26.84
C ASP A 70 -11.60 -10.60 26.83
N PRO A 71 -12.22 -11.09 27.93
CA PRO A 71 -12.72 -12.46 28.00
C PRO A 71 -13.73 -12.84 26.91
N PHE A 72 -14.52 -11.87 26.42
CA PHE A 72 -15.49 -12.11 25.36
C PHE A 72 -14.78 -12.35 24.02
N TRP A 73 -13.82 -11.49 23.66
CA TRP A 73 -13.03 -11.66 22.44
C TRP A 73 -12.07 -12.85 22.50
N ASP A 74 -11.49 -13.13 23.66
CA ASP A 74 -10.68 -14.32 23.89
C ASP A 74 -11.50 -15.60 23.66
N GLY A 75 -12.74 -15.65 24.17
CA GLY A 75 -13.64 -16.79 23.95
C GLY A 75 -14.02 -16.98 22.47
N ILE A 76 -14.27 -15.89 21.74
CA ILE A 76 -14.54 -15.95 20.29
C ILE A 76 -13.32 -16.45 19.52
N ARG A 77 -12.14 -15.92 19.81
CA ARG A 77 -10.87 -16.38 19.22
C ARG A 77 -10.69 -17.87 19.46
N ASP A 78 -10.80 -18.32 20.70
CA ASP A 78 -10.53 -19.71 21.07
C ASP A 78 -11.51 -20.67 20.38
N ALA A 79 -12.78 -20.28 20.25
CA ALA A 79 -13.80 -21.07 19.58
C ALA A 79 -13.62 -21.14 18.05
N LEU A 80 -13.13 -20.06 17.42
CA LEU A 80 -13.03 -19.98 15.95
C LEU A 80 -11.68 -20.45 15.40
N VAL A 81 -10.60 -20.11 16.09
CA VAL A 81 -9.23 -20.25 15.57
C VAL A 81 -8.25 -20.92 16.53
N GLY A 82 -8.71 -21.30 17.72
CA GLY A 82 -7.93 -22.01 18.73
C GLY A 82 -7.19 -21.10 19.71
N GLU A 83 -6.90 -21.66 20.88
CA GLU A 83 -6.24 -20.96 21.98
C GLU A 83 -4.73 -20.76 21.71
N PRO A 84 -4.17 -19.55 21.90
CA PRO A 84 -2.74 -19.33 21.78
C PRO A 84 -1.94 -20.17 22.78
N SER A 85 -0.89 -20.85 22.32
CA SER A 85 -0.03 -21.64 23.21
C SER A 85 0.59 -20.79 24.33
N ASN A 86 0.88 -21.42 25.48
CA ASN A 86 1.55 -20.75 26.61
C ASN A 86 2.91 -20.15 26.20
N GLN A 87 3.62 -20.80 25.26
CA GLN A 87 4.86 -20.28 24.70
C GLN A 87 4.63 -18.99 23.91
N SER A 88 3.61 -18.96 23.05
CA SER A 88 3.26 -17.77 22.27
C SER A 88 2.82 -16.61 23.18
N ARG A 89 1.99 -16.88 24.19
CA ARG A 89 1.59 -15.87 25.20
C ARG A 89 2.79 -15.30 25.95
N ALA A 90 3.70 -16.15 26.43
CA ALA A 90 4.90 -15.73 27.15
C ALA A 90 5.85 -14.92 26.26
N CYS A 91 6.06 -15.34 25.01
CA CYS A 91 6.95 -14.67 24.07
C CYS A 91 6.44 -13.27 23.68
N HIS A 92 5.12 -13.13 23.53
CA HIS A 92 4.50 -11.86 23.10
C HIS A 92 4.25 -10.86 24.21
N HIS A 93 4.38 -11.25 25.48
CA HIS A 93 4.10 -10.38 26.61
C HIS A 93 4.77 -8.99 26.46
N PRO A 94 4.06 -7.87 26.73
CA PRO A 94 2.73 -7.75 27.35
C PRO A 94 1.55 -7.77 26.35
N LYS A 95 1.76 -8.14 25.09
CA LYS A 95 0.67 -8.14 24.09
C LYS A 95 -0.40 -9.19 24.43
N PRO A 96 -1.68 -8.79 24.60
CA PRO A 96 -2.78 -9.73 24.66
C PRO A 96 -3.13 -10.19 23.25
N ILE A 97 -2.77 -11.42 22.89
CA ILE A 97 -2.91 -11.97 21.53
C ILE A 97 -4.39 -12.06 21.15
N LEU A 98 -4.80 -11.37 20.08
CA LEU A 98 -6.12 -11.54 19.46
C LEU A 98 -6.09 -12.59 18.35
N PHE A 99 -5.05 -12.61 17.53
CA PHE A 99 -4.86 -13.62 16.48
C PHE A 99 -3.47 -14.22 16.56
N ASN A 100 -3.38 -15.52 16.85
CA ASN A 100 -2.10 -16.24 16.89
C ASN A 100 -1.72 -16.79 15.50
N THR A 101 -1.52 -15.87 14.55
CA THR A 101 -1.36 -16.18 13.13
C THR A 101 -0.24 -17.17 12.79
N GLY A 102 0.78 -17.30 13.63
CA GLY A 102 1.88 -18.26 13.46
C GLY A 102 1.52 -19.70 13.81
N GLU A 103 0.39 -19.92 14.46
CA GLU A 103 -0.19 -21.25 14.71
C GLU A 103 -1.39 -21.53 13.79
N MET A 104 -1.79 -20.55 12.96
CA MET A 104 -2.91 -20.63 12.02
C MET A 104 -2.39 -20.92 10.61
N ASN A 105 -2.39 -22.20 10.23
CA ASN A 105 -1.79 -22.68 8.97
C ASN A 105 -2.81 -23.22 7.95
N TRP A 106 -4.10 -23.10 8.24
CA TRP A 106 -5.17 -23.52 7.33
C TRP A 106 -5.94 -22.31 6.79
N PRO A 107 -6.23 -22.24 5.48
CA PRO A 107 -5.81 -23.19 4.44
C PRO A 107 -4.33 -23.03 4.02
N LEU A 108 -3.74 -21.88 4.36
CA LEU A 108 -2.34 -21.50 4.19
C LEU A 108 -1.87 -20.80 5.49
N PRO A 109 -0.56 -20.67 5.74
CA PRO A 109 -0.03 -19.82 6.82
C PRO A 109 -0.57 -18.40 6.71
N TRP A 110 -1.14 -17.87 7.81
CA TRP A 110 -1.80 -16.56 7.80
C TRP A 110 -0.82 -15.39 7.78
N HIS A 111 0.39 -15.58 8.32
CA HIS A 111 1.48 -14.61 8.26
C HIS A 111 2.80 -15.25 7.83
N PRO A 112 3.67 -14.48 7.15
CA PRO A 112 4.95 -14.97 6.69
C PRO A 112 5.87 -15.31 7.87
N GLN A 113 6.58 -16.42 7.73
CA GLN A 113 7.66 -16.82 8.65
C GLN A 113 9.02 -16.40 8.11
N ILE A 114 9.18 -16.51 6.78
CA ILE A 114 10.38 -16.15 6.04
C ILE A 114 10.19 -14.74 5.48
N VAL A 115 11.15 -13.85 5.75
CA VAL A 115 11.07 -12.43 5.42
C VAL A 115 12.38 -11.98 4.77
N ASP A 116 12.29 -11.09 3.79
CA ASP A 116 13.44 -10.47 3.14
C ASP A 116 14.07 -9.38 4.01
N VAL A 117 15.40 -9.39 4.10
CA VAL A 117 16.19 -8.23 4.52
C VAL A 117 17.15 -7.87 3.40
N GLN A 118 17.20 -6.59 3.03
CA GLN A 118 18.02 -6.14 1.90
C GLN A 118 18.55 -4.73 2.09
N ILE A 119 19.82 -4.52 1.70
CA ILE A 119 20.43 -3.20 1.55
C ILE A 119 20.96 -3.08 0.12
N ILE A 120 20.68 -1.94 -0.52
CA ILE A 120 21.31 -1.53 -1.78
C ILE A 120 22.08 -0.25 -1.49
N THR A 121 23.34 -0.18 -1.92
CA THR A 121 24.13 1.06 -1.88
C THR A 121 24.29 1.60 -3.28
N VAL A 122 24.06 2.90 -3.43
CA VAL A 122 24.32 3.68 -4.63
C VAL A 122 25.34 4.74 -4.24
N GLY A 123 26.62 4.45 -4.42
CA GLY A 123 27.68 5.33 -3.93
C GLY A 123 27.61 5.54 -2.41
N SER A 124 27.43 6.79 -1.98
CA SER A 124 27.28 7.17 -0.57
C SER A 124 25.87 6.94 -0.01
N VAL A 125 24.87 6.59 -0.82
CA VAL A 125 23.48 6.41 -0.34
C VAL A 125 23.17 4.93 -0.14
N ALA A 126 22.76 4.55 1.08
CA ALA A 126 22.28 3.22 1.40
C ALA A 126 20.75 3.22 1.53
N VAL A 127 20.08 2.44 0.68
CA VAL A 127 18.65 2.18 0.71
C VAL A 127 18.40 0.87 1.46
N VAL A 128 17.75 0.98 2.62
CA VAL A 128 17.43 -0.17 3.48
C VAL A 128 15.98 -0.56 3.27
N ALA A 129 15.75 -1.71 2.64
CA ALA A 129 14.44 -2.18 2.22
C ALA A 129 13.72 -2.92 3.35
N ILE A 130 12.78 -2.25 4.03
CA ILE A 130 12.11 -2.76 5.22
C ILE A 130 10.81 -3.48 4.84
N PRO A 131 10.62 -4.75 5.26
CA PRO A 131 9.44 -5.56 4.95
C PRO A 131 8.24 -5.24 5.84
N GLY A 132 7.96 -3.95 6.06
CA GLY A 132 6.91 -3.49 6.96
C GLY A 132 6.99 -2.00 7.27
N GLU A 133 6.33 -1.60 8.36
CA GLU A 133 6.12 -0.22 8.77
C GLU A 133 6.90 0.08 10.06
N MET A 134 8.11 0.64 9.93
CA MET A 134 8.87 1.08 11.09
C MET A 134 8.30 2.37 11.68
N THR A 135 8.13 2.38 13.00
CA THR A 135 7.88 3.63 13.73
C THR A 135 9.07 4.58 13.59
N THR A 136 8.83 5.84 13.95
CA THR A 136 9.87 6.88 13.87
C THR A 136 11.14 6.48 14.61
N MET A 137 11.05 5.95 15.83
CA MET A 137 12.24 5.62 16.60
C MET A 137 12.89 4.31 16.14
N SER A 138 12.11 3.32 15.71
CA SER A 138 12.63 2.12 15.03
C SER A 138 13.48 2.48 13.81
N GLY A 139 12.96 3.33 12.92
CA GLY A 139 13.68 3.76 11.72
C GLY A 139 14.91 4.61 12.05
N ARG A 140 14.86 5.47 13.09
CA ARG A 140 16.04 6.23 13.55
C ARG A 140 17.15 5.30 14.06
N ARG A 141 16.81 4.35 14.93
CA ARG A 141 17.77 3.38 15.49
C ARG A 141 18.39 2.52 14.38
N LEU A 142 17.60 2.10 13.40
CA LEU A 142 18.11 1.29 12.29
C LEU A 142 19.03 2.08 11.36
N ARG A 143 18.65 3.31 10.97
CA ARG A 143 19.50 4.16 10.13
C ARG A 143 20.86 4.39 10.76
N GLU A 144 20.88 4.73 12.05
CA GLU A 144 22.12 4.95 12.79
C GLU A 144 22.97 3.68 12.86
N ALA A 145 22.36 2.53 13.19
CA ALA A 145 23.08 1.26 13.29
C ALA A 145 23.68 0.82 11.95
N VAL A 146 22.97 1.00 10.83
CA VAL A 146 23.48 0.69 9.49
C VAL A 146 24.58 1.66 9.08
N LYS A 147 24.38 2.97 9.33
CA LYS A 147 25.38 4.01 9.03
C LYS A 147 26.70 3.72 9.74
N GLN A 148 26.65 3.38 11.03
CA GLN A 148 27.82 3.02 11.81
C GLN A 148 28.58 1.81 11.25
N GLU A 149 27.88 0.76 10.80
CA GLU A 149 28.53 -0.42 10.21
C GLU A 149 29.11 -0.13 8.82
N LEU A 150 28.43 0.66 7.98
CA LEU A 150 28.94 1.06 6.66
C LEU A 150 30.19 1.95 6.77
N GLN A 151 30.21 2.86 7.74
CA GLN A 151 31.35 3.75 7.98
C GLN A 151 32.47 3.09 8.80
N SER A 152 32.24 1.86 9.29
CA SER A 152 33.26 1.12 10.03
C SER A 152 34.48 0.86 9.15
N GLU A 153 35.66 0.95 9.74
CA GLU A 153 36.95 0.72 9.06
C GLU A 153 37.21 1.64 7.84
N GLY A 154 36.41 2.70 7.66
CA GLY A 154 36.55 3.67 6.58
C GLY A 154 36.05 3.20 5.20
N ALA A 155 35.27 2.12 5.15
CA ALA A 155 34.77 1.53 3.90
C ALA A 155 33.88 2.50 3.10
N PHE A 156 32.99 3.22 3.79
CA PHE A 156 32.20 4.31 3.21
C PHE A 156 32.47 5.61 3.98
N ARG A 157 32.47 6.74 3.25
CA ARG A 157 32.53 8.08 3.84
C ARG A 157 31.19 8.76 3.67
N ASP A 158 30.76 9.47 4.71
CA ASP A 158 29.57 10.34 4.69
C ASP A 158 28.28 9.66 4.21
N SER A 159 28.12 8.36 4.49
CA SER A 159 26.93 7.61 4.07
C SER A 159 25.62 8.22 4.55
N GLU A 160 24.66 8.34 3.63
CA GLU A 160 23.27 8.65 3.94
C GLU A 160 22.44 7.39 3.89
N VAL A 161 21.69 7.10 4.95
CA VAL A 161 20.90 5.88 5.08
C VAL A 161 19.42 6.21 5.05
N VAL A 162 18.73 5.72 4.04
CA VAL A 162 17.29 5.94 3.85
C VAL A 162 16.51 4.65 4.11
N ILE A 163 15.39 4.77 4.80
CA ILE A 163 14.45 3.67 5.04
C ILE A 163 13.45 3.63 3.91
N ALA A 164 13.45 2.53 3.15
CA ALA A 164 12.41 2.20 2.18
C ALA A 164 11.42 1.24 2.84
N GLY A 165 10.36 1.75 3.45
CA GLY A 165 9.29 0.94 4.06
C GLY A 165 8.51 0.15 3.01
N LEU A 166 7.73 -0.84 3.47
CA LEU A 166 6.85 -1.66 2.64
C LEU A 166 7.54 -2.31 1.42
N SER A 167 8.78 -2.76 1.59
CA SER A 167 9.60 -3.35 0.52
C SER A 167 9.58 -4.88 0.55
N ASN A 168 9.54 -5.53 -0.62
CA ASN A 168 9.59 -6.98 -0.84
C ASN A 168 8.40 -7.78 -0.28
N SER A 169 8.21 -7.75 1.04
CA SER A 169 7.11 -8.43 1.75
C SER A 169 6.49 -7.51 2.81
N TYR A 170 5.31 -7.86 3.31
CA TYR A 170 4.61 -7.08 4.32
C TYR A 170 4.44 -7.87 5.62
N THR A 171 4.98 -7.33 6.71
CA THR A 171 4.98 -7.96 8.04
C THR A 171 4.41 -7.04 9.12
N HIS A 172 3.49 -6.14 8.73
CA HIS A 172 2.90 -5.13 9.61
C HIS A 172 3.96 -4.17 10.20
N TYR A 173 3.81 -3.82 11.47
CA TYR A 173 4.55 -2.73 12.12
C TYR A 173 5.81 -3.24 12.81
N ILE A 174 6.78 -2.34 12.97
CA ILE A 174 7.98 -2.57 13.76
C ILE A 174 8.14 -1.41 14.74
N THR A 175 7.74 -1.66 15.99
CA THR A 175 7.94 -0.75 17.12
C THR A 175 9.27 -0.99 17.81
N THR A 176 9.75 0.01 18.55
CA THR A 176 10.82 -0.24 19.51
C THR A 176 10.31 -1.12 20.65
N PHE A 177 11.22 -1.71 21.42
CA PHE A 177 10.83 -2.50 22.60
C PHE A 177 9.97 -1.66 23.56
N GLU A 178 10.33 -0.39 23.77
CA GLU A 178 9.66 0.54 24.68
C GLU A 178 8.27 0.93 24.17
N GLU A 179 8.15 1.26 22.88
CA GLU A 179 6.86 1.52 22.23
C GLU A 179 5.95 0.29 22.27
N TYR A 180 6.52 -0.91 22.07
CA TYR A 180 5.79 -2.17 22.15
C TYR A 180 5.10 -2.37 23.51
N GLN A 181 5.74 -1.95 24.61
CA GLN A 181 5.15 -2.15 25.95
C GLN A 181 3.83 -1.41 26.13
N VAL A 182 3.60 -0.32 25.39
CA VAL A 182 2.37 0.47 25.47
C VAL A 182 1.20 -0.22 24.77
N GLN A 183 1.46 -1.12 23.81
CA GLN A 183 0.44 -1.85 23.06
C GLN A 183 -0.63 -0.95 22.42
N ARG A 184 -0.20 0.16 21.82
CA ARG A 184 -1.01 0.86 20.79
C ARG A 184 -1.14 0.01 19.52
N TYR A 185 -1.83 0.52 18.50
CA TYR A 185 -2.06 -0.23 17.25
C TYR A 185 -0.78 -0.81 16.66
N GLU A 186 0.29 -0.02 16.61
CA GLU A 186 1.58 -0.40 16.03
C GLU A 186 2.29 -1.47 16.89
N GLY A 187 2.18 -1.37 18.22
CA GLY A 187 2.73 -2.35 19.17
C GLY A 187 1.99 -3.69 19.10
N ALA A 188 0.67 -3.65 19.01
CA ALA A 188 -0.17 -4.82 18.80
C ALA A 188 0.06 -5.46 17.42
N SER A 189 0.43 -4.65 16.43
CA SER A 189 0.75 -5.07 15.05
C SER A 189 2.23 -5.39 14.83
N THR A 190 3.07 -5.39 15.88
CA THR A 190 4.46 -5.83 15.79
C THR A 190 4.53 -7.34 15.92
N ILE A 191 4.40 -8.05 14.80
CA ILE A 191 3.97 -9.45 14.80
C ILE A 191 4.98 -10.45 15.35
N TYR A 192 6.29 -10.19 15.34
CA TYR A 192 7.29 -11.13 15.85
C TYR A 192 7.69 -10.89 17.31
N GLY A 193 6.88 -10.12 18.05
CA GLY A 193 7.03 -9.88 19.49
C GLY A 193 7.90 -8.66 19.84
N PRO A 194 8.21 -8.45 21.13
CA PRO A 194 8.86 -7.23 21.63
C PRO A 194 10.28 -7.01 21.08
N HIS A 195 10.95 -8.07 20.62
CA HIS A 195 12.32 -8.01 20.11
C HIS A 195 12.41 -7.97 18.58
N THR A 196 11.30 -7.70 17.89
CA THR A 196 11.26 -7.59 16.42
C THR A 196 12.27 -6.57 15.89
N LEU A 197 12.29 -5.34 16.44
CA LEU A 197 13.26 -4.33 16.02
C LEU A 197 14.70 -4.79 16.27
N SER A 198 14.99 -5.38 17.43
CA SER A 198 16.34 -5.83 17.76
C SER A 198 16.84 -6.92 16.81
N ALA A 199 15.94 -7.82 16.38
CA ALA A 199 16.25 -8.80 15.34
C ALA A 199 16.58 -8.12 14.00
N TYR A 200 15.78 -7.12 13.58
CA TYR A 200 16.09 -6.36 12.37
C TYR A 200 17.41 -5.60 12.48
N LEU A 201 17.68 -4.92 13.59
CA LEU A 201 18.97 -4.25 13.84
C LEU A 201 20.13 -5.24 13.68
N GLN A 202 20.04 -6.43 14.28
CA GLN A 202 21.06 -7.47 14.15
C GLN A 202 21.27 -7.91 12.70
N LYS A 203 20.18 -8.17 11.96
CA LYS A 203 20.27 -8.66 10.57
C LYS A 203 20.80 -7.59 9.61
N TYR A 204 20.31 -6.36 9.70
CA TYR A 204 20.76 -5.27 8.84
C TYR A 204 22.19 -4.81 9.14
N ARG A 205 22.62 -4.83 10.41
CA ARG A 205 24.04 -4.62 10.74
C ARG A 205 24.92 -5.68 10.09
N GLY A 206 24.47 -6.94 10.07
CA GLY A 206 25.16 -8.02 9.37
C GLY A 206 25.29 -7.77 7.87
N LEU A 207 24.20 -7.34 7.21
CA LEU A 207 24.24 -6.97 5.79
C LEU A 207 25.18 -5.78 5.52
N ALA A 208 25.06 -4.72 6.32
CA ALA A 208 25.86 -3.51 6.21
C ALA A 208 27.36 -3.80 6.38
N ARG A 209 27.71 -4.62 7.38
CA ARG A 209 29.09 -5.07 7.60
C ARG A 209 29.62 -5.90 6.44
N ALA A 210 28.83 -6.82 5.91
CA ALA A 210 29.23 -7.63 4.75
C ALA A 210 29.46 -6.77 3.50
N ILE A 211 28.67 -5.71 3.30
CA ILE A 211 28.91 -4.72 2.24
C ILE A 211 30.21 -3.95 2.51
N ALA A 212 30.39 -3.41 3.73
CA ALA A 212 31.59 -2.66 4.10
C ALA A 212 32.90 -3.46 3.95
N GLN A 213 32.85 -4.76 4.21
CA GLN A 213 34.01 -5.66 4.16
C GLN A 213 34.19 -6.36 2.80
N ASP A 214 33.32 -6.09 1.82
CA ASP A 214 33.26 -6.81 0.53
C ASP A 214 33.14 -8.33 0.68
N ARG A 215 32.29 -8.77 1.62
CA ARG A 215 32.05 -10.18 2.00
C ARG A 215 30.59 -10.59 1.85
N VAL A 216 29.84 -9.92 0.98
CA VAL A 216 28.42 -10.24 0.75
C VAL A 216 28.24 -11.70 0.33
N LEU A 217 29.17 -12.26 -0.46
CA LEU A 217 29.13 -13.66 -0.90
C LEU A 217 29.29 -14.67 0.24
N GLU A 218 29.77 -14.25 1.41
CA GLU A 218 29.90 -15.10 2.60
C GLU A 218 28.60 -15.16 3.43
N LEU A 219 27.62 -14.30 3.14
CA LEU A 219 26.34 -14.29 3.85
C LEU A 219 25.54 -15.57 3.54
N PRO A 220 24.94 -16.21 4.55
CA PRO A 220 24.04 -17.32 4.29
C PRO A 220 22.77 -16.82 3.60
N VAL A 221 22.40 -17.45 2.49
CA VAL A 221 21.19 -17.10 1.72
C VAL A 221 19.92 -17.14 2.57
N GLY A 222 19.85 -18.10 3.49
CA GLY A 222 18.68 -18.32 4.35
C GLY A 222 17.62 -19.24 3.71
N PRO A 223 16.52 -19.53 4.44
CA PRO A 223 15.47 -20.40 3.94
C PRO A 223 14.65 -19.73 2.84
N GLU A 224 14.34 -20.45 1.76
CA GLU A 224 13.49 -19.93 0.68
C GLU A 224 12.03 -19.74 1.13
N PRO A 225 11.38 -18.61 0.81
CA PRO A 225 9.97 -18.39 1.14
C PRO A 225 9.05 -19.27 0.28
N PRO A 226 7.89 -19.71 0.83
CA PRO A 226 6.95 -20.51 0.05
C PRO A 226 6.23 -19.68 -1.03
N PHE A 227 5.92 -20.31 -2.16
CA PHE A 227 5.08 -19.74 -3.21
C PHE A 227 3.80 -20.57 -3.37
N PHE A 228 2.64 -19.99 -3.02
CA PHE A 228 1.37 -20.71 -3.00
C PHE A 228 0.61 -20.55 -4.33
N THR A 229 0.39 -21.65 -5.04
CA THR A 229 -0.44 -21.70 -6.27
C THR A 229 -1.78 -22.43 -6.07
N GLU A 230 -1.90 -23.21 -5.00
CA GLU A 230 -3.09 -23.96 -4.64
C GLU A 230 -3.71 -23.41 -3.34
N LYS A 231 -4.96 -23.80 -3.06
CA LYS A 231 -5.70 -23.40 -1.84
C LYS A 231 -5.89 -21.88 -1.70
N LEU A 232 -5.88 -21.16 -2.81
CA LEU A 232 -6.23 -19.75 -2.90
C LEU A 232 -7.76 -19.63 -3.00
N PHE A 233 -8.39 -19.13 -1.94
CA PHE A 233 -9.84 -18.93 -1.90
C PHE A 233 -10.18 -17.47 -2.18
N ASN A 234 -11.16 -17.23 -3.06
CA ASN A 234 -11.71 -15.91 -3.29
C ASN A 234 -13.21 -15.91 -2.99
N LEU A 235 -13.59 -15.31 -1.86
CA LEU A 235 -14.98 -15.20 -1.43
C LEU A 235 -15.70 -13.99 -2.05
N LEU A 236 -14.98 -13.14 -2.80
CA LEU A 236 -15.58 -12.01 -3.51
C LEU A 236 -16.33 -12.53 -4.75
N PRO A 237 -17.67 -12.41 -4.81
CA PRO A 237 -18.42 -12.91 -5.95
C PRO A 237 -18.00 -12.26 -7.26
N ALA A 238 -17.99 -13.04 -8.34
CA ALA A 238 -17.75 -12.52 -9.68
C ALA A 238 -18.85 -11.53 -10.10
N PRO A 239 -18.53 -10.47 -10.88
CA PRO A 239 -19.54 -9.59 -11.45
C PRO A 239 -20.58 -10.38 -12.25
N ARG A 240 -21.85 -10.04 -12.02
CA ARG A 240 -22.98 -10.55 -12.80
C ARG A 240 -22.98 -9.90 -14.19
N ILE A 241 -23.86 -10.38 -15.07
CA ILE A 241 -24.09 -9.78 -16.39
C ILE A 241 -24.57 -8.33 -16.20
N ASP A 242 -23.96 -7.39 -16.91
CA ASP A 242 -24.37 -5.99 -16.83
C ASP A 242 -25.62 -5.75 -17.68
N ARG A 243 -26.49 -4.87 -17.20
CA ARG A 243 -27.70 -4.45 -17.92
C ARG A 243 -27.74 -2.94 -18.09
N LYS A 244 -28.46 -2.51 -19.12
CA LYS A 244 -28.74 -1.10 -19.40
C LYS A 244 -30.23 -0.78 -19.20
N PRO A 245 -30.60 0.49 -18.97
CA PRO A 245 -31.98 0.94 -19.12
C PRO A 245 -32.57 0.60 -20.50
N LEU A 246 -33.90 0.51 -20.59
CA LEU A 246 -34.59 0.34 -21.88
C LEU A 246 -34.23 1.51 -22.81
N ASN A 247 -34.03 1.21 -24.09
CA ASN A 247 -33.71 2.19 -25.14
C ASN A 247 -32.43 3.02 -24.91
N THR A 248 -31.50 2.54 -24.10
CA THR A 248 -30.14 3.12 -23.95
C THR A 248 -29.08 2.11 -24.36
N SER A 249 -27.85 2.53 -24.61
CA SER A 249 -26.64 1.72 -24.81
C SER A 249 -25.64 1.97 -23.68
N PHE A 250 -24.68 1.06 -23.48
CA PHE A 250 -23.55 1.36 -22.60
C PHE A 250 -22.73 2.50 -23.22
N GLY A 251 -22.36 3.50 -22.42
CA GLY A 251 -21.76 4.75 -22.88
C GLY A 251 -22.75 5.89 -23.09
N ASP A 252 -24.06 5.63 -23.12
CA ASP A 252 -25.04 6.71 -23.23
C ASP A 252 -25.01 7.62 -21.99
N VAL A 253 -25.17 8.92 -22.21
CA VAL A 253 -25.20 9.93 -21.14
C VAL A 253 -26.58 9.95 -20.48
N LEU A 254 -26.62 9.75 -19.17
CA LEU A 254 -27.81 9.86 -18.31
C LEU A 254 -28.00 11.26 -17.74
N GLN A 255 -26.90 11.95 -17.46
CA GLN A 255 -26.89 13.35 -17.01
C GLN A 255 -25.78 14.07 -17.76
N GLN A 256 -26.19 15.05 -18.59
CA GLN A 256 -25.27 15.87 -19.37
C GLN A 256 -24.62 16.97 -18.53
N VAL A 257 -23.50 17.45 -19.05
CA VAL A 257 -22.81 18.67 -18.61
C VAL A 257 -23.65 19.92 -18.89
N LEU A 258 -23.35 21.01 -18.17
CA LEU A 258 -23.86 22.34 -18.53
C LEU A 258 -23.05 22.91 -19.71
N PRO A 259 -23.61 23.85 -20.49
CA PRO A 259 -22.90 24.40 -21.65
C PRO A 259 -21.66 25.24 -21.32
N VAL A 260 -21.61 25.86 -20.13
CA VAL A 260 -20.55 26.79 -19.73
C VAL A 260 -20.18 26.60 -18.26
N TYR A 261 -18.89 26.63 -17.98
CA TYR A 261 -18.27 26.55 -16.65
C TYR A 261 -17.15 27.58 -16.50
N ARG A 262 -16.74 27.83 -15.26
CA ARG A 262 -15.60 28.67 -14.90
C ARG A 262 -14.48 27.84 -14.24
N PRO A 263 -13.24 28.33 -14.24
CA PRO A 263 -12.21 27.79 -13.36
C PRO A 263 -12.70 27.77 -11.90
N GLY A 264 -12.50 26.65 -11.21
CA GLY A 264 -13.01 26.39 -9.86
C GLY A 264 -14.37 25.67 -9.81
N ASP A 265 -15.13 25.61 -10.92
CA ASP A 265 -16.35 24.81 -10.99
C ASP A 265 -16.05 23.31 -11.07
N VAL A 266 -17.09 22.50 -10.85
CA VAL A 266 -17.05 21.05 -11.05
C VAL A 266 -17.96 20.67 -12.20
N VAL A 267 -17.35 20.14 -13.27
CA VAL A 267 -18.08 19.54 -14.39
C VAL A 267 -18.43 18.11 -14.00
N SER A 268 -19.70 17.74 -14.10
CA SER A 268 -20.16 16.39 -13.75
C SER A 268 -21.01 15.80 -14.88
N VAL A 269 -20.66 14.59 -15.31
CA VAL A 269 -21.38 13.83 -16.34
C VAL A 269 -21.61 12.41 -15.86
N THR A 270 -22.78 11.85 -16.13
CA THR A 270 -23.11 10.46 -15.74
C THR A 270 -23.45 9.63 -16.96
N PHE A 271 -22.85 8.44 -17.08
CA PHE A 271 -23.04 7.49 -18.17
C PHE A 271 -23.71 6.19 -17.71
N VAL A 272 -24.40 5.51 -18.63
CA VAL A 272 -24.73 4.08 -18.49
C VAL A 272 -23.42 3.29 -18.55
N ALA A 273 -23.12 2.53 -17.50
CA ALA A 273 -21.82 1.89 -17.36
C ALA A 273 -21.91 0.40 -16.99
N GLY A 274 -20.92 -0.37 -17.41
CA GLY A 274 -20.68 -1.74 -16.91
C GLY A 274 -19.89 -1.73 -15.61
N ASN A 275 -19.74 -2.89 -14.96
CA ASN A 275 -18.88 -3.02 -13.79
C ASN A 275 -17.37 -2.84 -14.15
N PRO A 276 -16.60 -1.94 -13.49
CA PRO A 276 -15.21 -1.69 -13.82
C PRO A 276 -14.31 -2.93 -13.71
N ARG A 277 -14.69 -3.92 -12.87
CA ARG A 277 -13.99 -5.21 -12.72
C ARG A 277 -13.97 -6.04 -14.01
N ASN A 278 -14.78 -5.69 -15.01
CA ASN A 278 -14.81 -6.37 -16.32
C ASN A 278 -13.73 -5.87 -17.29
N SER A 279 -13.05 -4.76 -16.99
CA SER A 279 -12.10 -4.15 -17.92
C SER A 279 -10.72 -4.83 -17.92
N GLY A 280 -10.53 -5.82 -17.04
CA GLY A 280 -9.34 -6.67 -17.01
C GLY A 280 -8.06 -5.86 -16.81
N ASP A 281 -7.10 -6.08 -17.69
CA ASP A 281 -5.84 -5.34 -17.71
C ASP A 281 -6.02 -3.97 -18.41
N ILE A 282 -6.00 -2.94 -17.56
CA ILE A 282 -6.13 -1.53 -17.94
C ILE A 282 -4.77 -0.80 -17.90
N ARG A 283 -3.64 -1.52 -17.85
CA ARG A 283 -2.32 -0.90 -18.00
C ARG A 283 -2.30 -0.03 -19.27
N ASP A 284 -1.80 1.19 -19.13
CA ASP A 284 -1.73 2.21 -20.19
C ASP A 284 -3.08 2.63 -20.80
N LYS A 285 -4.19 2.37 -20.10
CA LYS A 285 -5.55 2.80 -20.47
C LYS A 285 -6.16 3.63 -19.34
N THR A 286 -7.29 4.26 -19.64
CA THR A 286 -8.03 5.10 -18.68
C THR A 286 -9.53 4.86 -18.80
N PHE A 287 -10.25 5.00 -17.70
CA PHE A 287 -11.72 5.02 -17.69
C PHE A 287 -12.29 6.38 -18.11
N VAL A 288 -11.47 7.44 -18.11
CA VAL A 288 -11.91 8.83 -18.29
C VAL A 288 -10.87 9.61 -19.09
N THR A 289 -11.34 10.40 -20.06
CA THR A 289 -10.55 11.53 -20.58
C THR A 289 -11.33 12.82 -20.47
N VAL A 290 -10.65 13.89 -20.09
CA VAL A 290 -11.08 15.27 -20.36
C VAL A 290 -10.27 15.73 -21.57
N GLU A 291 -10.97 16.17 -22.61
CA GLU A 291 -10.36 16.57 -23.86
C GLU A 291 -10.65 18.03 -24.15
N ILE A 292 -9.65 18.77 -24.61
CA ILE A 292 -9.78 20.14 -25.13
C ILE A 292 -9.77 20.11 -26.66
N HIS A 293 -10.60 20.94 -27.30
CA HIS A 293 -10.63 21.08 -28.76
C HIS A 293 -9.62 22.12 -29.23
N ASP A 294 -8.72 21.73 -30.12
CA ASP A 294 -7.83 22.66 -30.83
C ASP A 294 -8.49 23.09 -32.14
N ASN A 295 -8.96 24.35 -32.17
CA ASN A 295 -9.58 24.95 -33.34
C ASN A 295 -8.66 25.04 -34.58
N ARG A 296 -7.34 25.04 -34.39
CA ARG A 296 -6.37 25.17 -35.50
C ARG A 296 -6.21 23.85 -36.26
N THR A 297 -6.22 22.74 -35.54
CA THR A 297 -6.08 21.38 -36.11
C THR A 297 -7.42 20.68 -36.27
N ASN A 298 -8.48 21.20 -35.66
CA ASN A 298 -9.79 20.58 -35.53
C ASN A 298 -9.72 19.18 -34.89
N THR A 299 -8.84 19.02 -33.91
CA THR A 299 -8.66 17.76 -33.16
C THR A 299 -8.93 17.94 -31.67
N TRP A 300 -9.13 16.82 -30.98
CA TRP A 300 -9.31 16.76 -29.53
C TRP A 300 -8.04 16.24 -28.88
N GLU A 301 -7.52 17.00 -27.92
CA GLU A 301 -6.32 16.65 -27.15
C GLU A 301 -6.71 16.27 -25.72
N VAL A 302 -6.18 15.16 -25.21
CA VAL A 302 -6.41 14.71 -23.84
C VAL A 302 -5.59 15.58 -22.89
N VAL A 303 -6.25 16.28 -21.97
CA VAL A 303 -5.62 17.14 -20.97
C VAL A 303 -5.67 16.56 -19.56
N TYR A 304 -6.65 15.71 -19.26
CA TYR A 304 -6.74 14.97 -18.00
C TYR A 304 -7.22 13.54 -18.23
N THR A 305 -6.80 12.63 -17.37
CA THR A 305 -7.23 11.23 -17.32
C THR A 305 -7.71 10.88 -15.91
N ASP A 306 -8.20 9.65 -15.70
CA ASP A 306 -8.50 9.14 -14.34
C ASP A 306 -7.28 9.05 -13.39
N ALA A 307 -6.06 9.27 -13.88
CA ALA A 307 -4.86 9.42 -13.06
C ALA A 307 -4.61 10.88 -12.60
N SER A 308 -5.32 11.84 -13.18
CA SER A 308 -5.24 13.26 -12.82
C SER A 308 -6.02 13.55 -11.54
N TRP A 309 -5.43 14.31 -10.61
CA TRP A 309 -6.05 14.71 -9.34
C TRP A 309 -7.35 15.51 -9.52
N GLU A 310 -7.44 16.20 -10.65
CA GLU A 310 -8.57 17.02 -11.06
C GLU A 310 -9.79 16.17 -11.44
N THR A 311 -9.63 14.87 -11.68
CA THR A 311 -10.76 14.02 -12.07
C THR A 311 -11.14 13.03 -10.98
N ARG A 312 -12.42 12.67 -10.92
CA ARG A 312 -12.93 11.59 -10.07
C ARG A 312 -13.85 10.70 -10.87
N PHE A 313 -13.65 9.40 -10.73
CA PHE A 313 -14.49 8.38 -11.34
C PHE A 313 -15.28 7.64 -10.27
N HIS A 314 -16.60 7.77 -10.30
CA HIS A 314 -17.51 7.14 -9.36
C HIS A 314 -18.36 6.08 -10.07
N TRP A 315 -18.19 4.81 -9.69
CA TRP A 315 -19.07 3.74 -10.15
C TRP A 315 -20.11 3.40 -9.09
N LEU A 316 -21.39 3.41 -9.49
CA LEU A 316 -22.51 3.09 -8.60
C LEU A 316 -23.34 1.96 -9.19
N LYS A 317 -23.46 0.88 -8.41
CA LYS A 317 -24.36 -0.23 -8.69
C LYS A 317 -25.81 0.21 -8.47
N GLY A 318 -26.62 0.10 -9.51
CA GLY A 318 -28.07 0.30 -9.44
C GLY A 318 -28.85 -0.99 -9.30
N SER A 319 -30.18 -0.87 -9.41
CA SER A 319 -31.10 -2.00 -9.42
C SER A 319 -31.06 -2.78 -10.74
N PHE A 320 -31.52 -4.04 -10.71
CA PHE A 320 -31.66 -4.89 -11.90
C PHE A 320 -30.37 -5.07 -12.72
N GLN A 321 -29.21 -5.16 -12.05
CA GLN A 321 -27.88 -5.33 -12.67
C GLN A 321 -27.47 -4.14 -13.57
N ARG A 322 -28.11 -2.99 -13.40
CA ARG A 322 -27.70 -1.74 -14.05
C ARG A 322 -26.67 -1.03 -13.21
N SER A 323 -25.81 -0.26 -13.84
CA SER A 323 -24.87 0.63 -13.15
C SER A 323 -24.68 1.93 -13.91
N LYS A 324 -24.21 2.93 -13.18
CA LYS A 324 -23.84 4.23 -13.73
C LYS A 324 -22.41 4.57 -13.34
N ALA A 325 -21.73 5.27 -14.22
CA ALA A 325 -20.44 5.90 -13.94
C ALA A 325 -20.63 7.41 -13.96
N THR A 326 -20.28 8.09 -12.89
CA THR A 326 -20.26 9.55 -12.83
C THR A 326 -18.80 9.99 -12.86
N VAL A 327 -18.48 10.91 -13.77
CA VAL A 327 -17.18 11.53 -13.90
C VAL A 327 -17.29 12.98 -13.46
N ASP A 328 -16.49 13.35 -12.48
CA ASP A 328 -16.36 14.74 -12.04
C ASP A 328 -14.99 15.27 -12.45
N TRP A 329 -14.97 16.44 -13.09
CA TRP A 329 -13.75 17.21 -13.38
C TRP A 329 -13.78 18.53 -12.61
N PHE A 330 -12.86 18.68 -11.67
CA PHE A 330 -12.61 19.88 -10.90
C PHE A 330 -11.74 20.80 -11.75
N VAL A 331 -12.35 21.82 -12.35
CA VAL A 331 -11.66 22.69 -13.30
C VAL A 331 -10.59 23.50 -12.54
N PRO A 332 -9.28 23.27 -12.78
CA PRO A 332 -8.26 23.98 -12.03
C PRO A 332 -8.24 25.47 -12.39
N ALA A 333 -7.73 26.31 -11.49
CA ALA A 333 -7.63 27.76 -11.71
C ALA A 333 -6.78 28.13 -12.95
N ALA A 334 -5.85 27.26 -13.34
CA ALA A 334 -4.99 27.43 -14.50
C ALA A 334 -5.52 26.75 -15.79
N ALA A 335 -6.75 26.23 -15.77
CA ALA A 335 -7.36 25.62 -16.95
C ALA A 335 -7.48 26.66 -18.07
N PRO A 336 -6.99 26.36 -19.30
CA PRO A 336 -7.19 27.23 -20.43
C PRO A 336 -8.69 27.48 -20.70
N SER A 337 -9.03 28.68 -21.17
CA SER A 337 -10.35 28.89 -21.75
C SER A 337 -10.47 28.11 -23.07
N GLY A 338 -11.58 27.43 -23.28
CA GLY A 338 -11.76 26.60 -24.48
C GLY A 338 -12.98 25.70 -24.45
N SER A 339 -13.14 24.93 -25.53
CA SER A 339 -14.18 23.92 -25.67
C SER A 339 -13.67 22.58 -25.20
N TYR A 340 -14.41 21.95 -24.31
CA TYR A 340 -14.05 20.69 -23.66
C TYR A 340 -15.13 19.63 -23.88
N ARG A 341 -14.74 18.37 -23.74
CA ARG A 341 -15.66 17.24 -23.59
C ARG A 341 -15.07 16.20 -22.65
N ILE A 342 -15.93 15.39 -22.05
CA ILE A 342 -15.52 14.25 -21.22
C ILE A 342 -15.88 12.97 -21.94
N LYS A 343 -14.92 12.06 -22.06
CA LYS A 343 -15.19 10.68 -22.50
C LYS A 343 -15.07 9.70 -21.33
N HIS A 344 -15.89 8.66 -21.40
CA HIS A 344 -15.83 7.52 -20.50
C HIS A 344 -15.61 6.23 -21.30
N PHE A 345 -14.68 5.39 -20.85
CA PHE A 345 -14.38 4.10 -21.45
C PHE A 345 -14.67 2.98 -20.44
N GLY A 346 -15.12 1.83 -20.92
CA GLY A 346 -15.25 0.67 -20.05
C GLY A 346 -15.62 -0.60 -20.78
N ASN A 347 -15.77 -1.69 -20.01
CA ASN A 347 -16.22 -2.97 -20.51
C ASN A 347 -17.48 -3.41 -19.77
N PHE A 348 -18.45 -3.94 -20.51
CA PHE A 348 -19.62 -4.59 -19.93
C PHE A 348 -19.59 -6.08 -20.20
N LYS A 349 -20.10 -6.87 -19.24
CA LYS A 349 -20.27 -8.31 -19.37
C LYS A 349 -21.62 -8.60 -20.02
N GLU A 350 -21.59 -9.03 -21.28
CA GLU A 350 -22.80 -9.35 -22.05
C GLU A 350 -23.38 -10.71 -21.66
N LYS A 351 -22.52 -11.70 -21.47
CA LYS A 351 -22.85 -13.06 -21.04
C LYS A 351 -21.67 -13.66 -20.29
N LYS A 352 -21.79 -14.91 -19.83
CA LYS A 352 -20.71 -15.60 -19.12
C LYS A 352 -19.42 -15.52 -19.94
N ASP A 353 -18.39 -14.97 -19.32
CA ASP A 353 -17.02 -14.81 -19.84
C ASP A 353 -16.90 -14.07 -21.19
N VAL A 354 -17.89 -13.24 -21.55
CA VAL A 354 -17.85 -12.39 -22.74
C VAL A 354 -18.00 -10.93 -22.33
N PHE A 355 -16.93 -10.17 -22.57
CA PHE A 355 -16.80 -8.76 -22.23
C PHE A 355 -16.68 -7.93 -23.51
N LYS A 356 -17.42 -6.82 -23.59
CA LYS A 356 -17.41 -5.92 -24.75
C LYS A 356 -17.03 -4.51 -24.32
N PRO A 357 -16.13 -3.83 -25.04
CA PRO A 357 -15.82 -2.44 -24.76
C PRO A 357 -16.99 -1.54 -25.17
N TYR A 358 -17.07 -0.38 -24.52
CA TYR A 358 -17.93 0.73 -24.92
C TYR A 358 -17.21 2.05 -24.62
N GLU A 359 -17.65 3.10 -25.30
CA GLU A 359 -17.28 4.47 -24.99
C GLU A 359 -18.51 5.36 -24.93
N GLY A 360 -18.47 6.37 -24.06
CA GLY A 360 -19.44 7.45 -23.95
C GLY A 360 -18.74 8.78 -24.10
N THR A 361 -19.42 9.77 -24.68
CA THR A 361 -18.91 11.13 -24.84
C THR A 361 -19.98 12.12 -24.40
N SER A 362 -19.62 13.08 -23.55
CA SER A 362 -20.52 14.19 -23.15
C SER A 362 -20.80 15.12 -24.33
N ASP A 363 -21.78 16.01 -24.17
CA ASP A 363 -21.85 17.19 -25.01
C ASP A 363 -20.59 18.06 -24.82
N VAL A 364 -20.31 18.90 -25.82
CA VAL A 364 -19.24 19.90 -25.75
C VAL A 364 -19.68 21.04 -24.86
N PHE A 365 -18.80 21.48 -23.97
CA PHE A 365 -19.02 22.60 -23.06
C PHE A 365 -17.84 23.56 -23.08
N THR A 366 -18.05 24.80 -22.66
CA THR A 366 -17.00 25.84 -22.66
C THR A 366 -16.53 26.12 -21.24
N VAL A 367 -15.21 26.24 -21.05
CA VAL A 367 -14.62 26.83 -19.84
C VAL A 367 -14.15 28.24 -20.19
N THR A 368 -14.56 29.24 -19.40
CA THR A 368 -14.22 30.65 -19.61
C THR A 368 -14.21 31.43 -18.30
N ASP A 369 -13.40 32.48 -18.21
CA ASP A 369 -13.31 33.36 -17.03
C ASP A 369 -14.55 34.27 -16.84
N SER A 370 -15.36 34.46 -17.89
CA SER A 370 -16.52 35.38 -17.86
C SER A 370 -17.74 34.75 -18.53
N PHE A 371 -18.93 34.94 -17.94
CA PHE A 371 -20.22 34.56 -18.55
C PHE A 371 -20.74 35.61 -19.54
N TYR A 372 -20.07 36.75 -19.68
CA TYR A 372 -20.43 37.78 -20.64
C TYR A 372 -19.64 37.57 -21.93
N TYR A 373 -20.36 37.32 -23.03
CA TYR A 373 -19.81 37.42 -24.39
C TYR A 373 -19.13 38.78 -24.56
N GLN A 374 -17.86 38.79 -24.96
CA GLN A 374 -17.27 39.96 -25.62
C GLN A 374 -17.61 39.93 -27.10
#